data_AF-A0A1L9RQ42-F1
#
_entry.id   AF-A0A1L9RQ42-F1
#
_cell.length_a   1.000
_cell.length_b   1.000
_cell.length_c   1.000
_cell.angle_alpha   90.00
_cell.angle_beta   90.00
_cell.angle_gamma   90.00
#
_symmetry.space_group_name_H-M   'P 1'
#
loop_
_entity.id
_entity.type
_entity.pdbx_description
1 polymer ?
#
loop_
_entity_poly.entity_id
_entity_poly.type
_entity_poly.pdbx_seq_one_letter_code
_entity_poly.pdbx_strand_id
1 'polypeptide(L)'
;MSPPENDSKSVASSDLSAHEDLPDGRIFHVYHTPSHFNLTVHDADKKQLFYVKNSSFRIGKPDVTFHAGEDQNAPVAAVCKFINFARHSRVGLGDPKDPNNIVWEDMYRNTLKKISYTYETLLPGVDGHHERRTLNWKRTCSYGIGEDMPSKASARNFKLIDEDGRLIAVFLNNGHKSYHKCGKLQINVDYGSQFDLMVMITGLSVLEKERRRSRNNK
;
A
#
# COMPACT_ATOMS: atom_id res chain seq x y z
N MET A 1 -59.33 -28.06 -2.17
CA MET A 1 -58.83 -27.15 -1.12
C MET A 1 -57.35 -27.43 -1.00
N SER A 2 -56.56 -26.65 -1.75
CA SER A 2 -55.12 -26.84 -1.95
C SER A 2 -54.38 -25.65 -1.34
N PRO A 3 -53.18 -25.83 -0.78
CA PRO A 3 -52.42 -24.73 -0.17
C PRO A 3 -51.76 -23.86 -1.25
N PRO A 4 -51.54 -22.55 -1.02
CA PRO A 4 -50.74 -21.73 -1.93
C PRO A 4 -49.24 -21.91 -1.69
N GLU A 5 -48.51 -22.05 -2.79
CA GLU A 5 -47.04 -22.03 -2.90
C GLU A 5 -46.46 -20.68 -2.48
N ASN A 6 -45.39 -20.70 -1.68
CA ASN A 6 -44.68 -19.52 -1.22
C ASN A 6 -43.38 -19.39 -2.03
N ASP A 7 -43.44 -18.68 -3.15
CA ASP A 7 -42.31 -18.38 -4.02
C ASP A 7 -41.42 -17.29 -3.39
N SER A 8 -40.39 -17.72 -2.66
CA SER A 8 -39.36 -16.82 -2.11
C SER A 8 -38.33 -16.51 -3.21
N LYS A 9 -38.60 -15.47 -4.02
CA LYS A 9 -37.61 -14.92 -4.95
C LYS A 9 -36.53 -14.14 -4.19
N SER A 10 -35.35 -14.75 -4.17
CA SER A 10 -34.01 -14.16 -4.01
C SER A 10 -33.94 -12.68 -4.41
N VAL A 11 -33.70 -11.81 -3.43
CA VAL A 11 -33.29 -10.42 -3.65
C VAL A 11 -31.81 -10.44 -4.02
N ALA A 12 -31.53 -10.44 -5.32
CA ALA A 12 -30.20 -10.20 -5.84
C ALA A 12 -29.77 -8.76 -5.48
N SER A 13 -28.77 -8.67 -4.61
CA SER A 13 -28.04 -7.43 -4.30
C SER A 13 -27.42 -6.91 -5.59
N SER A 14 -27.97 -5.83 -6.13
CA SER A 14 -27.40 -5.10 -7.25
C SER A 14 -26.29 -4.19 -6.72
N ASP A 15 -25.06 -4.68 -6.82
CA ASP A 15 -23.85 -3.85 -6.68
C ASP A 15 -23.83 -2.83 -7.82
N LEU A 16 -24.46 -1.67 -7.58
CA LEU A 16 -24.29 -0.48 -8.39
C LEU A 16 -22.85 0.03 -8.20
N SER A 17 -22.05 -0.09 -9.26
CA SER A 17 -20.72 0.48 -9.36
C SER A 17 -20.80 2.00 -9.33
N ALA A 18 -20.70 2.59 -8.15
CA ALA A 18 -20.43 4.01 -8.00
C ALA A 18 -19.01 4.28 -8.50
N HIS A 19 -18.93 4.95 -9.66
CA HIS A 19 -17.72 5.60 -10.16
C HIS A 19 -17.50 6.81 -9.24
N GLU A 20 -16.81 6.61 -8.11
CA GLU A 20 -16.36 7.73 -7.30
C GLU A 20 -15.08 8.27 -7.91
N ASP A 21 -15.20 9.34 -8.69
CA ASP A 21 -14.07 10.20 -9.04
C ASP A 21 -13.45 10.67 -7.73
N LEU A 22 -12.26 10.14 -7.45
CA LEU A 22 -11.53 10.45 -6.23
C LEU A 22 -11.16 11.93 -6.23
N PRO A 23 -11.22 12.64 -5.09
CA PRO A 23 -10.71 14.01 -4.98
C PRO A 23 -9.27 14.07 -5.48
N ASP A 24 -8.81 15.24 -5.96
CA ASP A 24 -7.46 15.52 -6.47
C ASP A 24 -6.36 15.04 -5.50
N GLY A 25 -6.08 13.75 -5.58
CA GLY A 25 -5.18 13.06 -4.68
C GLY A 25 -3.75 13.27 -5.14
N ARG A 26 -2.82 13.26 -4.19
CA ARG A 26 -1.40 13.34 -4.51
C ARG A 26 -0.95 12.06 -5.20
N ILE A 27 -0.47 12.21 -6.43
CA ILE A 27 -0.01 11.09 -7.26
C ILE A 27 1.51 10.96 -7.13
N PHE A 28 1.94 9.72 -6.90
CA PHE A 28 3.33 9.30 -6.91
C PHE A 28 3.53 8.22 -7.97
N HIS A 29 4.58 8.36 -8.77
CA HIS A 29 4.97 7.38 -9.77
C HIS A 29 6.07 6.47 -9.22
N VAL A 30 5.88 5.16 -9.39
CA VAL A 30 6.83 4.15 -8.92
C VAL A 30 7.47 3.47 -10.12
N TYR A 31 8.80 3.51 -10.19
CA TYR A 31 9.59 2.90 -11.26
C TYR A 31 10.51 1.84 -10.72
N HIS A 32 10.89 0.89 -11.56
CA HIS A 32 11.97 -0.04 -11.31
C HIS A 32 13.30 0.61 -11.64
N THR A 33 14.30 0.44 -10.77
CA THR A 33 15.70 0.68 -11.17
C THR A 33 16.13 -0.28 -12.30
N PRO A 34 17.25 -0.04 -13.00
CA PRO A 34 17.77 -0.97 -14.03
C PRO A 34 17.98 -2.42 -13.54
N SER A 35 18.24 -2.61 -12.24
CA SER A 35 18.34 -3.95 -11.62
C SER A 35 17.00 -4.68 -11.50
N HIS A 36 15.89 -3.99 -11.75
CA HIS A 36 14.49 -4.39 -11.53
C HIS A 36 14.14 -4.87 -10.10
N PHE A 37 15.10 -4.81 -9.18
CA PHE A 37 14.93 -5.23 -7.80
C PHE A 37 14.54 -4.07 -6.89
N ASN A 38 15.21 -2.94 -7.06
CA ASN A 38 14.95 -1.70 -6.32
C ASN A 38 13.96 -0.82 -7.08
N LEU A 39 13.31 0.10 -6.37
CA LEU A 39 12.34 1.02 -6.92
C LEU A 39 12.79 2.48 -6.72
N THR A 40 12.20 3.38 -7.49
CA THR A 40 12.26 4.83 -7.23
C THR A 40 10.84 5.37 -7.15
N VAL A 41 10.63 6.36 -6.29
CA VAL A 41 9.35 7.05 -6.12
C VAL A 41 9.53 8.49 -6.56
N HIS A 42 8.64 8.93 -7.44
CA HIS A 42 8.65 10.28 -8.00
C HIS A 42 7.31 10.95 -7.69
N ASP A 43 7.30 12.27 -7.58
CA ASP A 43 6.08 13.07 -7.51
C ASP A 43 5.36 13.15 -8.88
N ALA A 44 4.29 13.94 -8.94
CA ALA A 44 3.53 14.21 -10.14
C ALA A 44 4.37 14.87 -11.26
N ASP A 45 5.33 15.71 -10.88
CA ASP A 45 6.26 16.38 -11.81
C ASP A 45 7.42 15.48 -12.24
N LYS A 46 7.40 14.20 -11.83
CA LYS A 46 8.42 13.17 -12.09
C LYS A 46 9.77 13.47 -11.44
N LYS A 47 9.83 14.40 -10.49
CA LYS A 47 11.02 14.59 -9.66
C LYS A 47 11.14 13.42 -8.70
N GLN A 48 12.33 12.81 -8.63
CA GLN A 48 12.56 11.70 -7.73
C GLN A 48 12.59 12.20 -6.28
N LEU A 49 11.78 11.57 -5.43
CA LEU A 49 11.72 11.86 -3.99
C LEU A 49 12.49 10.82 -3.19
N PHE A 50 12.36 9.54 -3.58
CA PHE A 50 12.93 8.44 -2.82
C PHE A 50 13.57 7.38 -3.72
N TYR A 51 14.69 6.84 -3.23
CA TYR A 51 15.23 5.57 -3.69
C TYR A 51 14.82 4.47 -2.70
N VAL A 52 14.22 3.39 -3.22
CA VAL A 52 13.69 2.29 -2.42
C VAL A 52 14.51 1.03 -2.66
N LYS A 53 15.33 0.70 -1.67
CA LYS A 53 16.15 -0.50 -1.68
C LYS A 53 15.35 -1.68 -1.15
N ASN A 54 15.16 -2.69 -1.99
CA ASN A 54 14.71 -4.00 -1.55
C ASN A 54 15.96 -4.82 -1.20
N SER A 55 15.89 -5.67 -0.18
CA SER A 55 17.00 -6.54 0.24
C SER A 55 16.51 -7.96 0.44
N SER A 56 17.12 -8.93 -0.22
CA SER A 56 16.76 -10.35 -0.04
C SER A 56 17.42 -10.92 1.21
N PHE A 57 16.59 -11.30 2.20
CA PHE A 57 16.88 -12.24 3.29
C PHE A 57 18.31 -12.17 3.86
N ARG A 58 18.68 -11.04 4.47
CA ARG A 58 19.91 -10.91 5.24
C ARG A 58 19.56 -10.64 6.70
N ILE A 59 20.11 -11.47 7.60
CA ILE A 59 19.93 -11.30 9.05
C ILE A 59 20.33 -9.87 9.44
N GLY A 60 19.47 -9.21 10.21
CA GLY A 60 19.71 -7.87 10.74
C GLY A 60 19.45 -6.69 9.78
N LYS A 61 19.20 -6.94 8.49
CA LYS A 61 18.91 -5.85 7.53
C LYS A 61 17.41 -5.69 7.30
N PRO A 62 16.89 -4.45 7.17
CA PRO A 62 15.53 -4.24 6.68
C PRO A 62 15.33 -4.85 5.29
N ASP A 63 14.12 -5.30 5.02
CA ASP A 63 13.71 -5.90 3.74
C ASP A 63 13.39 -4.83 2.70
N VAL A 64 12.87 -3.69 3.15
CA VAL A 64 12.62 -2.48 2.37
C VAL A 64 13.24 -1.29 3.11
N THR A 65 13.95 -0.42 2.39
CA THR A 65 14.55 0.81 2.94
C THR A 65 14.30 1.97 1.98
N PHE A 66 13.73 3.05 2.50
CA PHE A 66 13.55 4.30 1.79
C PHE A 66 14.70 5.23 2.10
N HIS A 67 15.34 5.73 1.06
CA HIS A 67 16.35 6.78 1.13
C HIS A 67 15.73 8.08 0.59
N ALA A 68 15.83 9.18 1.35
CA ALA A 68 15.33 10.50 0.98
C ALA A 68 16.27 11.17 -0.03
N GLY A 69 16.24 10.70 -1.27
CA GLY A 69 17.05 11.20 -2.36
C GLY A 69 17.06 10.27 -3.57
N GLU A 70 18.02 10.49 -4.45
CA GLU A 70 18.07 9.83 -5.75
C GLU A 70 18.71 8.44 -5.71
N ASP A 71 19.48 8.13 -4.67
CA ASP A 71 20.24 6.89 -4.56
C ASP A 71 20.23 6.28 -3.15
N GLN A 72 20.93 5.15 -3.00
CA GLN A 72 21.05 4.41 -1.74
C GLN A 72 22.00 5.05 -0.71
N ASN A 73 22.69 6.13 -1.06
CA ASN A 73 23.60 6.86 -0.18
C ASN A 73 22.89 8.00 0.55
N ALA A 74 21.74 8.43 0.03
CA ALA A 74 20.90 9.42 0.71
C ALA A 74 20.40 8.92 2.09
N PRO A 75 20.09 9.85 3.02
CA PRO A 75 19.65 9.52 4.37
C PRO A 75 18.44 8.57 4.39
N VAL A 76 18.43 7.64 5.35
CA VAL A 76 17.32 6.70 5.50
C VAL A 76 16.12 7.43 6.11
N ALA A 77 15.00 7.40 5.41
CA ALA A 77 13.74 8.03 5.84
C ALA A 77 12.77 7.04 6.48
N ALA A 78 12.75 5.80 5.99
CA ALA A 78 11.90 4.75 6.53
C ALA A 78 12.44 3.36 6.23
N VAL A 79 12.05 2.40 7.05
CA VAL A 79 12.44 0.99 6.91
C VAL A 79 11.25 0.08 7.15
N CYS A 80 11.27 -1.09 6.52
CA CYS A 80 10.36 -2.18 6.84
C CYS A 80 11.12 -3.49 6.96
N LYS A 81 10.91 -4.18 8.06
CA LYS A 81 11.50 -5.49 8.36
C LYS A 81 10.40 -6.55 8.34
N PHE A 82 10.58 -7.58 7.54
CA PHE A 82 9.71 -8.74 7.52
C PHE A 82 10.18 -9.68 8.62
N ILE A 83 9.25 -10.07 9.49
CA ILE A 83 9.59 -11.00 10.57
C ILE A 83 9.49 -12.41 10.02
N ASN A 84 10.63 -13.10 9.96
CA ASN A 84 10.74 -14.45 9.43
C ASN A 84 9.79 -15.40 10.14
N PHE A 85 9.14 -16.27 9.37
CA PHE A 85 8.12 -17.23 9.83
C PHE A 85 6.85 -16.62 10.44
N ALA A 86 6.81 -15.30 10.66
CA ALA A 86 5.63 -14.59 11.09
C ALA A 86 4.89 -13.94 9.91
N ARG A 87 3.60 -13.67 10.11
CA ARG A 87 2.76 -12.98 9.12
C ARG A 87 2.81 -11.45 9.23
N HIS A 88 3.52 -10.90 10.20
CA HIS A 88 3.65 -9.46 10.41
C HIS A 88 4.97 -8.90 9.85
N SER A 89 5.05 -7.58 9.77
CA SER A 89 6.25 -6.77 9.48
C SER A 89 6.33 -5.67 10.52
N ARG A 90 7.52 -5.14 10.77
CA ARG A 90 7.68 -3.88 11.52
C ARG A 90 8.09 -2.78 10.56
N VAL A 91 7.40 -1.66 10.62
CA VAL A 91 7.62 -0.47 9.80
C VAL A 91 8.15 0.63 10.72
N GLY A 92 9.26 1.25 10.36
CA GLY A 92 9.88 2.32 11.13
C GLY A 92 10.00 3.58 10.27
N LEU A 93 9.54 4.72 10.79
CA LEU A 93 9.86 6.03 10.23
C LEU A 93 11.11 6.57 10.92
N GLY A 94 12.17 6.86 10.16
CA GLY A 94 13.48 7.29 10.64
C GLY A 94 14.64 6.35 10.25
N ASP A 95 15.86 6.72 10.66
CA ASP A 95 17.08 5.96 10.36
C ASP A 95 17.31 4.86 11.42
N PRO A 96 17.44 3.57 11.04
CA PRO A 96 17.71 2.47 11.97
C PRO A 96 19.03 2.60 12.75
N LYS A 97 19.94 3.47 12.32
CA LYS A 97 21.17 3.81 13.06
C LYS A 97 20.92 4.72 14.26
N ASP A 98 19.74 5.33 14.34
CA ASP A 98 19.29 6.14 15.47
C ASP A 98 17.99 5.55 16.06
N PRO A 99 18.09 4.45 16.84
CA PRO A 99 16.92 3.69 17.28
C PRO A 99 15.97 4.48 18.17
N ASN A 100 16.45 5.54 18.84
CA ASN A 100 15.66 6.35 19.77
C ASN A 100 14.70 7.30 19.03
N ASN A 101 14.98 7.60 17.77
CA ASN A 101 14.21 8.54 16.95
C ASN A 101 13.37 7.83 15.88
N ILE A 102 13.16 6.52 15.99
CA ILE A 102 12.24 5.79 15.13
C ILE A 102 10.88 5.58 15.78
N VAL A 103 9.84 5.94 15.04
CA VAL A 103 8.47 5.51 15.33
C VAL A 103 8.22 4.15 14.67
N TRP A 104 8.06 3.11 15.49
CA TRP A 104 7.79 1.75 15.03
C TRP A 104 6.31 1.42 15.06
N GLU A 105 5.82 0.90 13.95
CA GLU A 105 4.47 0.35 13.81
C GLU A 105 4.51 -1.10 13.33
N ASP A 106 3.60 -1.92 13.83
CA ASP A 106 3.47 -3.31 13.39
C ASP A 106 2.38 -3.43 12.31
N MET A 107 2.72 -4.10 11.20
CA MET A 107 1.82 -4.37 10.09
C MET A 107 1.56 -5.87 9.96
N TYR A 108 0.32 -6.29 10.19
CA TYR A 108 -0.12 -7.68 10.22
C TYR A 108 -0.80 -8.09 8.92
N ARG A 109 -0.42 -9.25 8.37
CA ARG A 109 -1.14 -9.85 7.25
C ARG A 109 -2.27 -10.75 7.73
N ASN A 110 -3.48 -10.47 7.25
CA ASN A 110 -4.67 -11.27 7.46
C ASN A 110 -5.00 -12.12 6.22
N THR A 111 -5.39 -13.38 6.43
CA THR A 111 -5.67 -14.35 5.33
C THR A 111 -7.01 -15.07 5.45
N LEU A 112 -7.82 -14.82 6.49
CA LEU A 112 -9.00 -15.63 6.79
C LEU A 112 -10.16 -15.45 5.79
N LYS A 113 -10.27 -14.30 5.12
CA LYS A 113 -11.32 -14.05 4.11
C LYS A 113 -10.73 -13.60 2.77
N LYS A 114 -9.97 -12.50 2.79
CA LYS A 114 -9.22 -11.96 1.65
C LYS A 114 -7.85 -11.51 2.17
N ILE A 115 -6.84 -11.56 1.31
CA ILE A 115 -5.50 -11.07 1.68
C ILE A 115 -5.60 -9.58 1.99
N SER A 116 -5.22 -9.23 3.21
CA SER A 116 -5.10 -7.84 3.61
C SER A 116 -3.94 -7.61 4.57
N TYR A 117 -3.51 -6.37 4.70
CA TYR A 117 -2.44 -5.94 5.59
C TYR A 117 -2.94 -4.79 6.43
N THR A 118 -2.96 -5.00 7.74
CA THR A 118 -3.51 -4.06 8.72
C THR A 118 -2.37 -3.48 9.54
N TYR A 119 -2.37 -2.18 9.75
CA TYR A 119 -1.48 -1.49 10.69
C TYR A 119 -2.26 -0.37 11.37
N GLU A 120 -1.77 0.11 12.49
CA GLU A 120 -2.32 1.27 13.16
C GLU A 120 -1.37 2.45 13.04
N THR A 121 -1.91 3.66 13.03
CA THR A 121 -1.11 4.88 13.04
C THR A 121 -1.88 6.02 13.69
N LEU A 122 -1.18 7.08 14.09
CA LEU A 122 -1.79 8.28 14.63
C LEU A 122 -2.22 9.18 13.48
N LEU A 123 -3.51 9.51 13.43
CA LEU A 123 -4.09 10.44 12.46
C LEU A 123 -4.60 11.70 13.17
N PRO A 124 -4.60 12.86 12.51
CA PRO A 124 -5.29 14.03 13.02
C PRO A 124 -6.79 13.73 13.16
N GLY A 125 -7.33 13.86 14.37
CA GLY A 125 -8.74 13.76 14.67
C GLY A 125 -9.48 15.08 14.41
N VAL A 126 -10.81 15.02 14.41
CA VAL A 126 -11.69 16.17 14.13
C VAL A 126 -11.49 17.30 15.15
N ASP A 127 -11.18 16.94 16.39
CA ASP A 127 -11.04 17.86 17.52
C ASP A 127 -9.60 18.41 17.65
N GLY A 128 -8.73 18.17 16.65
CA GLY A 128 -7.32 18.56 16.69
C GLY A 128 -6.42 17.65 17.53
N HIS A 129 -6.99 16.66 18.22
CA HIS A 129 -6.25 15.60 18.91
C HIS A 129 -5.84 14.50 17.93
N HIS A 130 -4.68 13.88 18.14
CA HIS A 130 -4.28 12.71 17.36
C HIS A 130 -5.01 11.47 17.88
N GLU A 131 -5.64 10.73 16.96
CA GLU A 131 -6.33 9.48 17.25
C GLU A 131 -5.61 8.30 16.63
N ARG A 132 -5.55 7.19 17.38
CA ARG A 132 -5.05 5.92 16.87
C ARG A 132 -6.11 5.30 15.96
N ARG A 133 -5.80 5.11 14.68
CA ARG A 133 -6.71 4.53 13.70
C ARG A 133 -6.07 3.35 12.99
N THR A 134 -6.88 2.34 12.72
CA THR A 134 -6.50 1.15 11.97
C THR A 134 -6.65 1.40 10.47
N LEU A 135 -5.59 1.16 9.72
CA LEU A 135 -5.57 1.24 8.26
C LEU A 135 -5.36 -0.16 7.66
N ASN A 136 -5.99 -0.39 6.51
CA ASN A 136 -6.07 -1.71 5.92
C ASN A 136 -5.81 -1.70 4.40
N TRP A 137 -4.64 -2.19 4.01
CA TRP A 137 -4.30 -2.48 2.63
C TRP A 137 -5.01 -3.75 2.15
N LYS A 138 -5.90 -3.63 1.18
CA LYS A 138 -6.64 -4.74 0.57
C LYS A 138 -6.45 -4.75 -0.94
N ARG A 139 -6.49 -5.92 -1.57
CA ARG A 139 -6.52 -6.00 -3.04
C ARG A 139 -7.76 -5.29 -3.58
N THR A 140 -7.61 -4.63 -4.74
CA THR A 140 -8.71 -3.96 -5.43
C THR A 140 -8.73 -4.28 -6.93
N CYS A 141 -9.92 -4.31 -7.52
CA CYS A 141 -10.13 -4.39 -8.96
C CYS A 141 -11.13 -3.34 -9.48
N SER A 142 -11.54 -2.40 -8.63
CA SER A 142 -12.64 -1.45 -8.91
C SER A 142 -12.28 0.01 -8.73
N TYR A 143 -11.11 0.33 -8.15
CA TYR A 143 -10.70 1.73 -7.93
C TYR A 143 -9.58 2.10 -8.90
N GLY A 144 -9.83 3.14 -9.71
CA GLY A 144 -8.88 3.71 -10.67
C GLY A 144 -8.04 4.85 -10.10
N ILE A 145 -7.09 5.35 -10.90
CA ILE A 145 -6.32 6.59 -10.66
C ILE A 145 -6.40 7.39 -11.96
N GLY A 146 -7.18 8.48 -11.97
CA GLY A 146 -7.54 9.18 -13.20
C GLY A 146 -8.14 8.22 -14.24
N GLU A 147 -7.63 8.26 -15.48
CA GLU A 147 -8.07 7.36 -16.56
C GLU A 147 -7.53 5.91 -16.43
N ASP A 148 -6.60 5.64 -15.51
CA ASP A 148 -6.06 4.30 -15.34
C ASP A 148 -6.96 3.44 -14.44
N MET A 149 -7.63 2.46 -15.05
CA MET A 149 -8.40 1.44 -14.33
C MET A 149 -7.52 0.20 -14.01
N PRO A 150 -7.65 -0.41 -12.82
CA PRO A 150 -6.98 -1.68 -12.51
C PRO A 150 -7.33 -2.76 -13.53
N SER A 151 -6.32 -3.42 -14.09
CA SER A 151 -6.54 -4.67 -14.81
C SER A 151 -7.11 -5.71 -13.83
N LYS A 152 -8.26 -6.30 -14.17
CA LYS A 152 -8.92 -7.36 -13.39
C LYS A 152 -8.03 -8.60 -13.20
N ALA A 153 -7.05 -8.81 -14.08
CA ALA A 153 -6.08 -9.90 -14.00
C ALA A 153 -4.86 -9.58 -13.12
N SER A 154 -4.62 -8.31 -12.76
CA SER A 154 -3.47 -7.92 -11.93
C SER A 154 -3.74 -8.17 -10.46
N ALA A 155 -3.04 -9.14 -9.87
CA ALA A 155 -3.09 -9.45 -8.44
C ALA A 155 -2.36 -8.42 -7.54
N ARG A 156 -1.89 -7.29 -8.11
CA ARG A 156 -1.01 -6.31 -7.43
C ARG A 156 -1.56 -4.89 -7.38
N ASN A 157 -2.88 -4.75 -7.48
CA ASN A 157 -3.56 -3.48 -7.21
C ASN A 157 -4.07 -3.51 -5.77
N PHE A 158 -3.81 -2.45 -5.01
CA PHE A 158 -4.18 -2.34 -3.61
C PHE A 158 -4.90 -1.03 -3.32
N LYS A 159 -5.81 -1.06 -2.36
CA LYS A 159 -6.40 0.13 -1.76
C LYS A 159 -6.13 0.13 -0.27
N LEU A 160 -5.88 1.30 0.30
CA LEU A 160 -5.78 1.54 1.72
C LEU A 160 -7.08 2.18 2.18
N ILE A 161 -7.74 1.56 3.15
CA ILE A 161 -8.95 2.10 3.76
C ILE A 161 -8.75 2.24 5.27
N ASP A 162 -9.45 3.15 5.91
CA ASP A 162 -9.54 3.22 7.37
C ASP A 162 -10.63 2.29 7.92
N GLU A 163 -10.87 2.37 9.23
CA GLU A 163 -11.89 1.61 9.97
C GLU A 163 -13.31 1.87 9.46
N ASP A 164 -13.58 3.12 9.10
CA ASP A 164 -14.88 3.59 8.61
C ASP A 164 -15.09 3.26 7.12
N GLY A 165 -14.08 2.69 6.46
CA GLY A 165 -14.11 2.30 5.05
C GLY A 165 -13.76 3.42 4.08
N ARG A 166 -13.34 4.58 4.57
CA ARG A 166 -12.90 5.71 3.75
C ARG A 166 -11.65 5.33 2.97
N LEU A 167 -11.61 5.72 1.70
CA LEU A 167 -10.48 5.43 0.84
C LEU A 167 -9.33 6.42 1.07
N ILE A 168 -8.27 5.94 1.69
CA ILE A 168 -7.07 6.72 2.04
C ILE A 168 -6.08 6.77 0.88
N ALA A 169 -5.82 5.64 0.22
CA ALA A 169 -4.88 5.56 -0.88
C ALA A 169 -5.19 4.41 -1.84
N VAL A 170 -4.69 4.51 -3.08
CA VAL A 170 -4.78 3.45 -4.09
C VAL A 170 -3.42 3.25 -4.73
N PHE A 171 -2.97 2.01 -4.84
CA PHE A 171 -1.84 1.62 -5.67
C PHE A 171 -2.31 0.80 -6.87
N LEU A 172 -1.98 1.26 -8.07
CA LEU A 172 -2.21 0.55 -9.32
C LEU A 172 -0.90 0.10 -9.94
N ASN A 173 -0.79 -1.20 -10.16
CA ASN A 173 0.30 -1.78 -10.93
C ASN A 173 0.14 -1.39 -12.40
N ASN A 174 1.23 -0.99 -13.04
CA ASN A 174 1.25 -0.62 -14.45
C ASN A 174 1.06 -1.83 -15.38
N GLY A 175 1.24 -3.06 -14.88
CA GLY A 175 1.02 -4.29 -15.64
C GLY A 175 1.97 -4.41 -16.83
N HIS A 176 1.47 -4.91 -17.96
CA HIS A 176 2.26 -5.08 -19.19
C HIS A 176 2.43 -3.77 -20.01
N LYS A 177 1.90 -2.63 -19.55
CA LYS A 177 2.00 -1.36 -20.27
C LYS A 177 3.43 -0.79 -20.30
N SER A 178 4.31 -1.21 -19.38
CA SER A 178 5.73 -0.81 -19.34
C SER A 178 6.56 -1.80 -18.54
N TYR A 179 7.78 -2.06 -18.99
CA TYR A 179 8.77 -2.85 -18.25
C TYR A 179 9.48 -2.04 -17.15
N HIS A 180 9.51 -0.71 -17.27
CA HIS A 180 10.22 0.18 -16.35
C HIS A 180 9.30 0.76 -15.27
N LYS A 181 8.06 1.12 -15.61
CA LYS A 181 7.10 1.65 -14.64
C LYS A 181 6.48 0.52 -13.84
N CYS A 182 6.66 0.55 -12.51
CA CYS A 182 6.05 -0.41 -11.59
C CYS A 182 4.57 -0.09 -11.36
N GLY A 183 4.23 1.18 -11.17
CA GLY A 183 2.85 1.58 -10.88
C GLY A 183 2.67 3.04 -10.56
N LYS A 184 1.47 3.36 -10.04
CA LYS A 184 1.09 4.66 -9.51
C LYS A 184 0.49 4.46 -8.12
N LEU A 185 0.87 5.31 -7.17
CA LEU A 185 0.24 5.45 -5.87
C LEU A 185 -0.49 6.78 -5.84
N GLN A 186 -1.75 6.80 -5.42
CA GLN A 186 -2.49 8.03 -5.15
C GLN A 186 -2.88 8.04 -3.67
N ILE A 187 -2.62 9.16 -2.99
CA ILE A 187 -3.05 9.41 -1.60
C ILE A 187 -4.16 10.45 -1.64
N ASN A 188 -5.32 10.12 -1.06
CA ASN A 188 -6.57 10.88 -1.18
C ASN A 188 -6.88 11.74 0.06
N VAL A 189 -5.95 11.81 1.00
CA VAL A 189 -6.08 12.57 2.25
C VAL A 189 -4.82 13.38 2.48
N ASP A 190 -4.95 14.48 3.21
CA ASP A 190 -3.81 15.30 3.62
C ASP A 190 -3.59 15.29 5.13
N TYR A 191 -2.78 14.34 5.60
CA TYR A 191 -2.35 14.26 7.00
C TYR A 191 -0.86 14.58 7.17
N GLY A 192 -0.26 15.27 6.19
CA GLY A 192 1.14 15.68 6.21
C GLY A 192 2.14 14.65 5.65
N SER A 193 3.38 15.11 5.48
CA SER A 193 4.43 14.38 4.75
C SER A 193 4.90 13.10 5.45
N GLN A 194 4.90 13.04 6.78
CA GLN A 194 5.23 11.81 7.50
C GLN A 194 4.17 10.72 7.29
N PHE A 195 2.89 11.12 7.23
CA PHE A 195 1.83 10.18 6.92
C PHE A 195 1.96 9.66 5.49
N ASP A 196 2.25 10.54 4.52
CA ASP A 196 2.50 10.12 3.14
C ASP A 196 3.66 9.12 3.06
N LEU A 197 4.75 9.36 3.80
CA LEU A 197 5.87 8.43 3.90
C LEU A 197 5.43 7.09 4.49
N MET A 198 4.60 7.07 5.54
CA MET A 198 4.03 5.86 6.14
C MET A 198 3.19 5.07 5.11
N VAL A 199 2.32 5.74 4.36
CA VAL A 199 1.51 5.12 3.31
C VAL A 199 2.40 4.54 2.21
N MET A 200 3.45 5.26 1.79
CA MET A 200 4.39 4.79 0.79
C MET A 200 5.17 3.55 1.25
N ILE A 201 5.80 3.58 2.44
CA ILE A 201 6.61 2.44 2.93
C ILE A 201 5.74 1.21 3.18
N THR A 202 4.55 1.37 3.77
CA THR A 202 3.63 0.24 4.00
C THR A 202 3.14 -0.35 2.68
N GLY A 203 2.71 0.50 1.73
CA GLY A 203 2.25 0.08 0.41
C GLY A 203 3.32 -0.65 -0.40
N LEU A 204 4.54 -0.10 -0.52
CA LEU A 204 5.62 -0.77 -1.25
C LEU A 204 6.12 -2.03 -0.54
N SER A 205 6.04 -2.09 0.80
CA SER A 205 6.32 -3.31 1.57
C SER A 205 5.33 -4.42 1.27
N VAL A 206 4.04 -4.09 1.10
CA VAL A 206 3.02 -5.06 0.67
C VAL A 206 3.34 -5.59 -0.72
N LEU A 207 3.72 -4.73 -1.66
CA LEU A 207 4.11 -5.14 -3.01
C LEU A 207 5.32 -6.08 -2.99
N GLU A 208 6.35 -5.76 -2.21
CA GLU A 208 7.55 -6.59 -2.07
C GLU A 208 7.22 -7.94 -1.43
N LYS A 209 6.37 -7.98 -0.38
CA LYS A 209 5.89 -9.24 0.21
C LYS A 209 5.18 -10.12 -0.81
N GLU A 210 4.27 -9.55 -1.60
CA GLU A 210 3.54 -10.30 -2.62
C GLU A 210 4.47 -10.75 -3.76
N ARG A 211 5.47 -9.94 -4.12
CA ARG A 211 6.49 -10.31 -5.12
C ARG A 211 7.32 -11.51 -4.69
N ARG A 212 7.78 -11.55 -3.44
CA ARG A 212 8.52 -12.70 -2.90
C ARG A 212 7.67 -13.97 -2.90
N ARG A 213 6.39 -13.87 -2.54
CA ARG A 213 5.48 -15.03 -2.58
C ARG A 213 5.21 -15.55 -3.97
N SER A 214 4.97 -14.67 -4.95
CA SER A 214 4.77 -15.11 -6.34
C SER A 214 5.99 -15.86 -6.91
N ARG A 215 7.20 -15.63 -6.38
CA ARG A 215 8.40 -16.38 -6.75
C ARG A 215 8.49 -17.74 -6.07
N ASN A 216 8.03 -17.87 -4.83
CA ASN A 216 8.06 -19.14 -4.09
C ASN A 216 6.97 -20.13 -4.52
N ASN A 217 5.91 -19.66 -5.19
CA ASN A 217 4.79 -20.48 -5.65
C ASN A 217 4.94 -20.93 -7.12
N LYS A 218 6.09 -20.69 -7.75
CA LYS A 218 6.47 -21.23 -9.06
C LYS A 218 7.51 -22.30 -8.87
#